data_AF-A0A950E1X0-F1
#
_entry.id   AF-A0A950E1X0-F1
#
_cell.length_a   1.000
_cell.length_b   1.000
_cell.length_c   1.000
_cell.angle_alpha   90.00
_cell.angle_beta   90.00
_cell.angle_gamma   90.00
#
_symmetry.space_group_name_H-M   'P 1'
#
loop_
_entity.id
_entity.type
_entity.pdbx_description
1 polymer ?
#
loop_
_entity_poly.entity_id
_entity_poly.type
_entity_poly.pdbx_seq_one_letter_code
_entity_poly.pdbx_strand_id
1 'polypeptide(L)'
;HHETHFQSSDLLRDIVIGMADGLTVPFALAAGISGAVAGSAVVVTAGAAEIVAGSIAMALGGYLAAQGDAEHYAMELVREQREIAEKPAAEMEEVAEVFRQYGLTEQHYGGVIEGLKANPLAWRDFMMRFELGLQKPDRNRASRSALTIGCSYVAGGLVPLVPYMLIASAAEALPWSIGVTLAALAVFGYVKGRFTGAAPLRSALQTAGIGGVAAAAAFALARAIS
;
A
#
# COMPACT_ATOMS: atom_id res chain seq x y z
N HIS A 1 -20.53 22.73 -8.57
CA HIS A 1 -19.88 21.40 -8.53
C HIS A 1 -18.58 21.54 -7.76
N HIS A 2 -18.50 21.03 -6.53
CA HIS A 2 -17.22 20.86 -5.83
C HIS A 2 -16.80 19.41 -6.07
N GLU A 3 -15.95 19.20 -7.06
CA GLU A 3 -15.34 17.91 -7.30
C GLU A 3 -14.14 17.76 -6.36
N THR A 4 -14.31 17.02 -5.27
CA THR A 4 -13.20 16.57 -4.44
C THR A 4 -12.50 15.43 -5.15
N HIS A 5 -11.58 15.75 -6.07
CA HIS A 5 -10.66 14.78 -6.64
C HIS A 5 -9.70 14.32 -5.54
N PHE A 6 -9.84 13.06 -5.14
CA PHE A 6 -9.15 12.47 -3.98
C PHE A 6 -7.66 12.26 -4.30
N GLN A 7 -6.85 13.30 -4.09
CA GLN A 7 -5.37 13.21 -4.12
C GLN A 7 -4.78 12.37 -2.97
N SER A 8 -5.62 11.78 -2.11
CA SER A 8 -5.23 11.02 -0.91
C SER A 8 -5.27 9.49 -1.08
N SER A 9 -5.48 8.95 -2.28
CA SER A 9 -5.51 7.50 -2.52
C SER A 9 -4.19 6.83 -2.13
N ASP A 10 -3.09 7.46 -2.53
CA ASP A 10 -1.74 6.96 -2.31
C ASP A 10 -1.33 6.95 -0.84
N LEU A 11 -1.57 8.05 -0.13
CA LEU A 11 -1.31 8.14 1.30
C LEU A 11 -2.17 7.16 2.10
N LEU A 12 -3.47 7.09 1.76
CA LEU A 12 -4.39 6.17 2.42
C LEU A 12 -3.98 4.71 2.18
N ARG A 13 -3.58 4.37 0.96
CA ARG A 13 -3.06 3.04 0.60
C ARG A 13 -1.85 2.69 1.46
N ASP A 14 -0.89 3.60 1.58
CA ASP A 14 0.31 3.40 2.39
C ASP A 14 -0.01 3.19 3.88
N ILE A 15 -0.92 4.00 4.44
CA ILE A 15 -1.39 3.82 5.82
C ILE A 15 -2.06 2.46 5.98
N VAL A 16 -2.92 2.08 5.04
CA VAL A 16 -3.64 0.81 5.10
C VAL A 16 -2.68 -0.38 5.05
N ILE A 17 -1.67 -0.34 4.18
CA ILE A 17 -0.64 -1.38 4.09
C ILE A 17 0.14 -1.46 5.40
N GLY A 18 0.68 -0.35 5.89
CA GLY A 18 1.47 -0.34 7.12
C GLY A 18 0.69 -0.75 8.36
N MET A 19 -0.53 -0.22 8.54
CA MET A 19 -1.39 -0.56 9.69
C MET A 19 -1.86 -2.01 9.66
N ALA A 20 -2.21 -2.56 8.49
CA ALA A 20 -2.71 -3.92 8.38
C ALA A 20 -1.65 -4.93 8.82
N ASP A 21 -0.43 -4.81 8.31
CA ASP A 21 0.66 -5.70 8.68
C ASP A 21 1.15 -5.41 10.10
N GLY A 22 1.26 -4.14 10.49
CA GLY A 22 1.67 -3.73 11.82
C GLY A 22 0.72 -4.20 12.92
N LEU A 23 -0.59 -4.30 12.67
CA LEU A 23 -1.51 -4.89 13.64
C LEU A 23 -1.46 -6.42 13.67
N THR A 24 -1.08 -7.06 12.56
CA THR A 24 -1.23 -8.51 12.40
C THR A 24 0.03 -9.29 12.78
N VAL A 25 1.20 -8.89 12.27
CA VAL A 25 2.45 -9.65 12.46
C VAL A 25 2.97 -9.55 13.91
N PRO A 26 3.09 -8.36 14.51
CA PRO A 26 3.52 -8.23 15.91
C PRO A 26 2.54 -8.91 16.88
N PHE A 27 1.24 -8.89 16.57
CA PHE A 27 0.22 -9.61 17.33
C PHE A 27 0.37 -11.12 17.26
N ALA A 28 0.54 -11.66 16.05
CA ALA A 28 0.74 -13.09 15.87
C ALA A 28 2.02 -13.58 16.56
N LEU A 29 3.11 -12.81 16.46
CA LEU A 29 4.35 -13.08 17.17
C LEU A 29 4.14 -13.06 18.68
N ALA A 30 3.50 -12.01 19.22
CA ALA A 30 3.27 -11.88 20.65
C ALA A 30 2.39 -13.02 21.20
N ALA A 31 1.34 -13.39 20.48
CA ALA A 31 0.50 -14.54 20.80
C ALA A 31 1.31 -15.84 20.76
N GLY A 32 2.08 -16.06 19.70
CA GLY A 32 3.00 -17.19 19.54
C GLY A 32 3.92 -17.39 20.73
N ILE A 33 4.72 -16.37 21.05
CA ILE A 33 5.70 -16.43 22.14
C ILE A 33 4.99 -16.65 23.48
N SER A 34 3.83 -16.03 23.71
CA SER A 34 3.06 -16.22 24.95
C SER A 34 2.55 -17.65 25.16
N GLY A 35 2.44 -18.44 24.08
CA GLY A 35 2.12 -19.87 24.18
C GLY A 35 3.29 -20.73 24.69
N ALA A 36 4.52 -20.22 24.60
CA ALA A 36 5.76 -20.94 24.91
C ALA A 36 6.51 -20.40 26.15
N VAL A 37 6.27 -19.15 26.57
CA VAL A 37 6.99 -18.51 27.69
C VAL A 37 6.05 -17.93 28.74
N ALA A 38 6.51 -17.88 30.00
CA ALA A 38 5.71 -17.33 31.10
C ALA A 38 5.85 -15.80 31.28
N GLY A 39 7.00 -15.22 30.92
CA GLY A 39 7.31 -13.82 31.21
C GLY A 39 7.08 -12.87 30.02
N SER A 40 6.40 -11.76 30.26
CA SER A 40 6.14 -10.73 29.23
C SER A 40 7.39 -10.02 28.72
N ALA A 41 8.49 -10.02 29.49
CA ALA A 41 9.72 -9.37 29.08
C ALA A 41 10.27 -9.91 27.75
N VAL A 42 10.17 -11.22 27.52
CA VAL A 42 10.59 -11.86 26.26
C VAL A 42 9.66 -11.48 25.11
N VAL A 43 8.35 -11.39 25.38
CA VAL A 43 7.36 -10.96 24.37
C VAL A 43 7.61 -9.51 23.94
N VAL A 44 7.85 -8.61 24.90
CA VAL A 44 8.11 -7.18 24.63
C VAL A 44 9.40 -7.00 23.86
N THR A 45 10.49 -7.67 24.23
CA THR A 45 11.78 -7.50 23.53
C THR A 45 11.74 -8.07 22.13
N ALA A 46 11.16 -9.26 21.94
CA ALA A 46 11.00 -9.87 20.62
C ALA A 46 10.05 -9.05 19.74
N GLY A 47 8.91 -8.62 20.28
CA GLY A 47 7.94 -7.79 19.57
C GLY A 47 8.51 -6.42 19.20
N ALA A 48 9.25 -5.76 20.09
CA ALA A 48 9.88 -4.48 19.77
C ALA A 48 10.95 -4.62 18.67
N ALA A 49 11.75 -5.69 18.73
CA ALA A 49 12.73 -5.98 17.68
C ALA A 49 12.04 -6.24 16.33
N GLU A 50 10.93 -6.98 16.34
CA GLU A 50 10.14 -7.25 15.14
C GLU A 50 9.48 -5.98 14.59
N ILE A 51 8.94 -5.10 15.44
CA ILE A 51 8.39 -3.81 14.99
C ILE A 51 9.45 -2.96 14.29
N VAL A 52 10.66 -2.88 14.86
CA VAL A 52 11.76 -2.12 14.26
C VAL A 52 12.18 -2.74 12.93
N ALA A 53 12.41 -4.05 12.90
CA ALA A 53 12.82 -4.75 11.67
C ALA A 53 11.75 -4.66 10.58
N GLY A 54 10.49 -4.94 10.93
CA GLY A 54 9.33 -4.93 10.04
C GLY A 54 9.04 -3.53 9.51
N SER A 55 9.07 -2.49 10.35
CA SER A 55 8.85 -1.11 9.89
C SER A 55 9.91 -0.64 8.90
N ILE A 56 11.19 -0.99 9.13
CA ILE A 56 12.28 -0.68 8.18
C ILE A 56 12.07 -1.45 6.87
N ALA A 57 11.80 -2.75 6.94
CA ALA A 57 11.60 -3.58 5.76
C ALA A 57 10.43 -3.07 4.90
N MET A 58 9.30 -2.72 5.53
CA MET A 58 8.14 -2.19 4.82
C MET A 58 8.35 -0.77 4.31
N ALA A 59 9.02 0.10 5.07
CA ALA A 59 9.37 1.44 4.61
C ALA A 59 10.26 1.39 3.37
N LEU A 60 11.27 0.51 3.37
CA LEU A 60 12.13 0.28 2.21
C LEU A 60 11.35 -0.31 1.04
N GLY A 61 10.44 -1.26 1.28
CA GLY A 61 9.55 -1.80 0.24
C GLY A 61 8.69 -0.71 -0.42
N GLY A 62 8.10 0.16 0.39
CA GLY A 62 7.32 1.31 -0.10
C GLY A 62 8.16 2.33 -0.87
N TYR A 63 9.38 2.59 -0.41
CA TYR A 63 10.34 3.47 -1.09
C TYR A 63 10.72 2.92 -2.47
N LEU A 64 11.16 1.66 -2.52
CA LEU A 64 11.65 1.01 -3.73
C LEU A 64 10.54 0.82 -4.76
N ALA A 65 9.32 0.49 -4.33
CA ALA A 65 8.17 0.41 -5.23
C ALA A 65 7.89 1.76 -5.91
N ALA A 66 7.78 2.83 -5.12
CA ALA A 66 7.52 4.16 -5.63
C ALA A 66 8.70 4.74 -6.44
N GLN A 67 9.93 4.37 -6.11
CA GLN A 67 11.11 4.71 -6.91
C GLN A 67 11.09 3.96 -8.25
N GLY A 68 10.76 2.67 -8.24
CA GLY A 68 10.64 1.87 -9.45
C GLY A 68 9.59 2.42 -10.42
N ASP A 69 8.43 2.85 -9.90
CA ASP A 69 7.41 3.53 -10.71
C ASP A 69 7.96 4.82 -11.36
N ALA A 70 8.77 5.60 -10.63
CA ALA A 70 9.37 6.83 -11.13
C ALA A 70 10.46 6.58 -12.18
N GLU A 71 11.28 5.55 -11.98
CA GLU A 71 12.31 5.13 -12.94
C GLU A 71 11.66 4.58 -14.21
N HIS A 72 10.62 3.74 -14.09
CA HIS A 72 9.85 3.25 -15.23
C HIS A 72 9.23 4.39 -16.03
N TYR A 73 8.57 5.34 -15.36
CA TYR A 73 8.04 6.54 -16.02
C TYR A 73 9.12 7.32 -16.77
N ALA A 74 10.28 7.55 -16.14
CA ALA A 74 11.37 8.31 -16.76
C ALA A 74 11.96 7.60 -17.99
N MET A 75 12.09 6.27 -17.95
CA MET A 75 12.57 5.48 -19.08
C MET A 75 11.59 5.55 -20.26
N GLU A 76 10.30 5.31 -20.03
CA GLU A 76 9.30 5.39 -21.09
C GLU A 76 9.18 6.82 -21.64
N LEU A 77 9.29 7.85 -20.79
CA LEU A 77 9.27 9.24 -21.24
C LEU A 77 10.40 9.56 -22.24
N VAL A 78 11.59 9.01 -22.02
CA VAL A 78 12.73 9.20 -22.94
C VAL A 78 12.53 8.40 -24.23
N ARG A 79 12.00 7.18 -24.10
CA ARG A 79 11.70 6.33 -25.25
C ARG A 79 10.65 6.96 -26.16
N GLU A 80 9.55 7.43 -25.59
CA GLU A 80 8.45 8.11 -26.28
C GLU A 80 8.93 9.35 -27.03
N GLN A 81 9.76 10.17 -26.37
CA GLN A 81 10.35 11.36 -27.01
C GLN A 81 11.22 11.01 -28.22
N ARG A 82 11.94 9.88 -28.16
CA ARG A 82 12.75 9.41 -29.27
C ARG A 82 11.87 8.88 -30.40
N GLU A 83 10.84 8.11 -30.08
CA GLU A 83 9.92 7.53 -31.07
C GLU A 83 9.14 8.63 -31.82
N ILE A 84 8.65 9.67 -31.12
CA ILE A 84 8.04 10.86 -31.73
C ILE A 84 9.00 11.58 -32.69
N ALA A 85 10.29 11.64 -32.36
CA ALA A 85 11.29 12.31 -33.20
C ALA A 85 11.74 11.48 -34.41
N GLU A 86 11.93 10.17 -34.22
CA GLU A 86 12.51 9.26 -35.22
C GLU A 86 11.46 8.61 -36.12
N LYS A 87 10.23 8.39 -35.61
CA LYS A 87 9.17 7.65 -36.28
C LYS A 87 7.80 8.35 -36.22
N PRO A 88 7.70 9.66 -36.53
CA PRO A 88 6.48 10.43 -36.31
C PRO A 88 5.25 9.86 -37.02
N ALA A 89 5.41 9.22 -38.18
CA ALA A 89 4.28 8.62 -38.89
C ALA A 89 3.70 7.39 -38.16
N ALA A 90 4.54 6.59 -37.50
CA ALA A 90 4.09 5.43 -36.73
C ALA A 90 3.38 5.87 -35.45
N GLU A 91 3.99 6.79 -34.70
CA GLU A 91 3.41 7.35 -33.47
C GLU A 91 2.06 8.04 -33.72
N MET A 92 1.85 8.63 -34.90
CA MET A 92 0.56 9.21 -35.25
C MET A 92 -0.53 8.17 -35.49
N GLU A 93 -0.16 7.01 -36.04
CA GLU A 93 -1.09 5.88 -36.18
C GLU A 93 -1.51 5.37 -34.81
N GLU A 94 -0.62 5.40 -33.82
CA GLU A 94 -0.91 5.03 -32.43
C GLU A 94 -1.86 6.03 -31.76
N VAL A 95 -1.67 7.35 -31.95
CA VAL A 95 -2.65 8.36 -31.53
C VAL A 95 -4.03 8.10 -32.16
N ALA A 96 -4.06 7.79 -33.46
CA ALA A 96 -5.30 7.47 -34.16
C ALA A 96 -5.95 6.18 -33.63
N GLU A 97 -5.15 5.19 -33.24
CA GLU A 97 -5.63 3.94 -32.63
C GLU A 97 -6.26 4.20 -31.27
N VAL A 98 -5.63 5.02 -30.41
CA VAL A 98 -6.22 5.45 -29.13
C VAL A 98 -7.61 6.05 -29.36
N PHE A 99 -7.79 6.96 -30.32
CA PHE A 99 -9.10 7.53 -30.60
C PHE A 99 -10.10 6.52 -31.19
N ARG A 100 -9.65 5.59 -32.03
CA ARG A 100 -10.49 4.50 -32.56
C ARG A 100 -11.02 3.58 -31.48
N GLN A 101 -10.25 3.33 -30.41
CA GLN A 101 -10.72 2.55 -29.26
C GLN A 101 -11.93 3.20 -28.56
N TYR A 102 -12.08 4.52 -28.66
CA TYR A 102 -13.26 5.27 -28.20
C TYR A 102 -14.40 5.35 -29.24
N GLY A 103 -14.27 4.66 -30.38
CA GLY A 103 -15.27 4.66 -31.46
C GLY A 103 -15.24 5.92 -32.33
N LEU A 104 -14.17 6.72 -32.25
CA LEU A 104 -14.03 7.91 -33.08
C LEU A 104 -13.51 7.54 -34.48
N THR A 105 -14.08 8.17 -35.50
CA THR A 105 -13.61 8.09 -36.89
C THR A 105 -12.62 9.21 -37.20
N GLU A 106 -11.86 9.07 -38.29
CA GLU A 106 -10.87 10.05 -38.75
C GLU A 106 -11.41 11.48 -38.86
N GLN A 107 -12.69 11.63 -39.25
CA GLN A 107 -13.36 12.93 -39.32
C GLN A 107 -13.44 13.65 -37.96
N HIS A 108 -13.44 12.90 -36.85
CA HIS A 108 -13.51 13.47 -35.50
C HIS A 108 -12.14 13.84 -34.95
N TYR A 109 -11.11 13.02 -35.17
CA TYR A 109 -9.81 13.19 -34.53
C TYR A 109 -8.71 13.77 -35.44
N GLY A 110 -8.91 13.85 -36.77
CA GLY A 110 -7.87 14.31 -37.70
C GLY A 110 -7.32 15.70 -37.36
N GLY A 111 -8.19 16.65 -36.99
CA GLY A 111 -7.77 17.97 -36.54
C GLY A 111 -7.04 17.98 -35.18
N VAL A 112 -7.35 17.02 -34.31
CA VAL A 112 -6.67 16.85 -33.01
C VAL A 112 -5.25 16.34 -33.22
N ILE A 113 -5.07 15.36 -34.11
CA ILE A 113 -3.76 14.81 -34.48
C ILE A 113 -2.84 15.92 -35.02
N GLU A 114 -3.31 16.74 -35.96
CA GLU A 114 -2.51 17.84 -36.48
C GLU A 114 -2.20 18.91 -35.41
N GLY A 115 -3.12 19.14 -34.47
CA GLY A 115 -2.88 19.98 -33.29
C GLY A 115 -1.80 19.45 -32.36
N LEU A 116 -1.80 18.13 -32.08
CA LEU A 116 -0.78 17.47 -31.27
C LEU A 116 0.59 17.48 -31.97
N LYS A 117 0.62 17.28 -33.28
CA LYS A 117 1.83 17.37 -34.11
C LYS A 117 2.56 18.70 -33.96
N ALA A 118 1.80 19.79 -33.88
CA ALA A 118 2.35 21.13 -33.72
C ALA A 118 2.91 21.39 -32.30
N ASN A 119 2.63 20.51 -31.33
CA ASN A 119 3.11 20.61 -29.95
C ASN A 119 3.64 19.26 -29.44
N PRO A 120 4.93 18.93 -29.70
CA PRO A 120 5.53 17.66 -29.31
C PRO A 120 5.46 17.34 -27.81
N LEU A 121 5.42 18.36 -26.94
CA LEU A 121 5.28 18.16 -25.50
C LEU A 121 3.87 17.66 -25.15
N ALA A 122 2.84 18.27 -25.75
CA ALA A 122 1.45 17.83 -25.55
C ALA A 122 1.19 16.46 -26.18
N TRP A 123 1.81 16.18 -27.33
CA TRP A 123 1.75 14.85 -27.97
C TRP A 123 2.36 13.77 -27.08
N ARG A 124 3.59 13.97 -26.60
CA ARG A 124 4.23 13.05 -25.64
C ARG A 124 3.38 12.85 -24.40
N ASP A 125 2.88 13.92 -23.79
CA ASP A 125 2.07 13.83 -22.57
C ASP A 125 0.73 13.11 -22.82
N PHE A 126 0.19 13.21 -24.03
CA PHE A 126 -0.96 12.42 -24.48
C PHE A 126 -0.61 10.93 -24.56
N MET A 127 0.47 10.57 -25.26
CA MET A 127 0.89 9.17 -25.43
C MET A 127 1.20 8.52 -24.08
N MET A 128 2.02 9.18 -23.25
CA MET A 128 2.33 8.72 -21.90
C MET A 128 1.06 8.40 -21.09
N ARG A 129 0.00 9.20 -21.23
CA ARG A 129 -1.22 9.04 -20.44
C ARG A 129 -2.22 8.06 -21.04
N PHE A 130 -2.45 8.12 -22.34
CA PHE A 130 -3.57 7.42 -22.99
C PHE A 130 -3.16 6.13 -23.68
N GLU A 131 -1.91 6.04 -24.14
CA GLU A 131 -1.38 4.82 -24.72
C GLU A 131 -0.72 3.96 -23.64
N LEU A 132 0.23 4.54 -22.89
CA LEU A 132 0.99 3.81 -21.87
C LEU A 132 0.30 3.75 -20.50
N GLY A 133 -0.73 4.58 -20.27
CA GLY A 133 -1.43 4.63 -18.98
C GLY A 133 -0.59 5.19 -17.82
N LEU A 134 0.54 5.84 -18.13
CA LEU A 134 1.51 6.33 -17.17
C LEU A 134 1.21 7.78 -16.76
N GLN A 135 1.21 8.01 -15.44
CA GLN A 135 1.08 9.35 -14.87
C GLN A 135 2.41 9.79 -14.27
N LYS A 136 2.70 11.09 -14.39
CA LYS A 136 3.93 11.65 -13.83
C LYS A 136 3.94 11.49 -12.30
N PRO A 137 4.93 10.77 -11.73
CA PRO A 137 5.01 10.59 -10.29
C PRO A 137 5.37 11.89 -9.57
N ASP A 138 4.86 12.06 -8.35
CA ASP A 138 5.30 13.12 -7.44
C ASP A 138 6.75 12.86 -7.03
N ARG A 139 7.60 13.88 -7.12
CA ARG A 139 9.03 13.85 -6.78
C ARG A 139 9.28 13.30 -5.37
N ASN A 140 8.38 13.58 -4.42
CA ASN A 140 8.53 13.16 -3.03
C ASN A 140 7.75 11.87 -2.71
N ARG A 141 7.14 11.20 -3.70
CA ARG A 141 6.28 10.01 -3.48
C ARG A 141 7.03 8.90 -2.75
N ALA A 142 8.26 8.58 -3.16
CA ALA A 142 9.04 7.48 -2.59
C ALA A 142 9.34 7.68 -1.11
N SER A 143 9.87 8.86 -0.74
CA SER A 143 10.19 9.17 0.66
C SER A 143 8.92 9.29 1.52
N ARG A 144 7.84 9.87 0.99
CA ARG A 144 6.55 9.94 1.70
C ARG A 144 5.95 8.56 1.93
N SER A 145 6.03 7.67 0.94
CA SER A 145 5.57 6.29 1.04
C SER A 145 6.32 5.55 2.14
N ALA A 146 7.65 5.60 2.11
CA ALA A 146 8.50 4.97 3.11
C ALA A 146 8.14 5.39 4.55
N LEU A 147 8.05 6.70 4.77
CA LEU A 147 7.72 7.25 6.09
C LEU A 147 6.31 6.86 6.53
N THR A 148 5.33 6.97 5.63
CA THR A 148 3.92 6.72 5.97
C THR A 148 3.70 5.24 6.31
N ILE A 149 4.23 4.33 5.50
CA ILE A 149 4.13 2.88 5.75
C ILE A 149 4.86 2.52 7.05
N GLY A 150 6.11 2.96 7.21
CA GLY A 150 6.91 2.64 8.38
C GLY A 150 6.29 3.14 9.69
N CYS A 151 5.85 4.40 9.74
CA CYS A 151 5.18 4.96 10.92
C CYS A 151 3.85 4.27 11.22
N SER A 152 3.08 3.93 10.19
CA SER A 152 1.82 3.19 10.34
C SER A 152 2.06 1.78 10.89
N TYR A 153 3.12 1.12 10.43
CA TYR A 153 3.52 -0.18 10.95
C TYR A 153 3.91 -0.13 12.42
N VAL A 154 4.74 0.83 12.81
CA VAL A 154 5.10 1.04 14.22
C VAL A 154 3.86 1.29 15.08
N ALA A 155 2.98 2.19 14.63
CA ALA A 155 1.75 2.51 15.35
C ALA A 155 0.84 1.27 15.51
N GLY A 156 0.68 0.47 14.46
CA GLY A 156 -0.06 -0.79 14.51
C GLY A 156 0.57 -1.81 15.46
N GLY A 157 1.89 -1.98 15.39
CA GLY A 157 2.61 -3.00 16.15
C GLY A 157 2.69 -2.74 17.65
N LEU A 158 2.62 -1.48 18.06
CA LEU A 158 2.57 -1.15 19.48
C LEU A 158 1.27 -1.61 20.14
N VAL A 159 0.14 -1.62 19.42
CA VAL A 159 -1.18 -2.01 19.96
C VAL A 159 -1.18 -3.38 20.63
N PRO A 160 -0.75 -4.48 19.98
CA PRO A 160 -0.71 -5.80 20.63
C PRO A 160 0.31 -5.90 21.76
N LEU A 161 1.36 -5.05 21.79
CA LEU A 161 2.40 -5.09 22.82
C LEU A 161 2.06 -4.32 24.10
N VAL A 162 1.17 -3.32 24.04
CA VAL A 162 0.81 -2.49 25.21
C VAL A 162 0.43 -3.34 26.44
N PRO A 163 -0.40 -4.38 26.35
CA PRO A 163 -0.73 -5.20 27.51
C PRO A 163 0.48 -5.92 28.13
N TYR A 164 1.43 -6.36 27.31
CA TYR A 164 2.67 -7.01 27.78
C TYR A 164 3.65 -6.04 28.43
N MET A 165 3.59 -4.75 28.10
CA MET A 165 4.37 -3.70 28.77
C MET A 165 3.82 -3.38 30.17
N LEU A 166 2.53 -3.61 30.39
CA LEU A 166 1.84 -3.28 31.64
C LEU A 166 1.70 -4.48 32.59
N ILE A 167 1.65 -5.70 32.05
CA ILE A 167 1.41 -6.93 32.79
C ILE A 167 2.62 -7.86 32.66
N ALA A 168 3.25 -8.22 33.78
CA ALA A 168 4.48 -9.01 33.78
C ALA A 168 4.31 -10.48 33.37
N SER A 169 3.13 -11.06 33.60
CA SER A 169 2.77 -12.43 33.23
C SER A 169 2.25 -12.46 31.79
N ALA A 170 2.92 -13.22 30.91
CA ALA A 170 2.52 -13.34 29.50
C ALA A 170 1.14 -14.01 29.36
N ALA A 171 0.83 -14.97 30.24
CA ALA A 171 -0.45 -15.65 30.27
C ALA A 171 -1.61 -14.71 30.66
N GLU A 172 -1.37 -13.76 31.56
CA GLU A 172 -2.36 -12.75 31.95
C GLU A 172 -2.48 -11.62 30.92
N ALA A 173 -1.37 -11.25 30.27
CA ALA A 173 -1.36 -10.21 29.23
C ALA A 173 -2.04 -10.64 27.93
N LEU A 174 -1.96 -11.92 27.57
CA LEU A 174 -2.43 -12.45 26.29
C LEU A 174 -3.93 -12.20 26.02
N PRO A 175 -4.88 -12.49 26.93
CA PRO A 175 -6.30 -12.19 26.70
C PRO A 175 -6.58 -10.70 26.44
N TRP A 176 -5.86 -9.81 27.14
CA TRP A 176 -5.96 -8.37 26.92
C TRP A 176 -5.41 -7.95 25.56
N SER A 177 -4.26 -8.52 25.15
CA SER A 177 -3.68 -8.32 23.83
C SER A 177 -4.60 -8.78 22.71
N ILE A 178 -5.22 -9.96 22.85
CA ILE A 178 -6.23 -10.46 21.91
C ILE A 178 -7.41 -9.48 21.82
N GLY A 179 -7.95 -9.07 22.96
CA GLY A 179 -9.10 -8.15 23.01
C GLY A 179 -8.83 -6.81 22.34
N VAL A 180 -7.73 -6.14 22.71
CA VAL A 180 -7.39 -4.81 22.16
C VAL A 180 -7.05 -4.89 20.68
N THR A 181 -6.34 -5.95 20.25
CA THR A 181 -5.90 -6.07 18.85
C THR A 181 -7.06 -6.44 17.93
N LEU A 182 -7.93 -7.37 18.33
CA LEU A 182 -9.12 -7.70 17.53
C LEU A 182 -10.05 -6.51 17.40
N ALA A 183 -10.21 -5.70 18.47
CA ALA A 183 -10.95 -4.46 18.41
C ALA A 183 -10.29 -3.46 17.44
N ALA A 184 -8.97 -3.28 17.51
CA ALA A 184 -8.22 -2.40 16.62
C ALA A 184 -8.32 -2.85 15.15
N LEU A 185 -8.18 -4.16 14.87
CA LEU A 185 -8.34 -4.75 13.53
C LEU A 185 -9.77 -4.57 12.99
N ALA A 186 -10.79 -4.71 13.84
CA ALA A 186 -12.17 -4.50 13.45
C ALA A 186 -12.45 -3.02 13.12
N VAL A 187 -11.98 -2.08 13.96
CA VAL A 187 -12.10 -0.64 13.72
C VAL A 187 -11.35 -0.25 12.44
N PHE A 188 -10.10 -0.67 12.32
CA PHE A 188 -9.29 -0.41 11.14
C PHE A 188 -9.93 -0.99 9.87
N GLY A 189 -10.39 -2.24 9.91
CA GLY A 189 -11.08 -2.89 8.80
C GLY A 189 -12.39 -2.18 8.42
N TYR A 190 -13.15 -1.68 9.40
CA TYR A 190 -14.36 -0.88 9.15
C TYR A 190 -14.03 0.43 8.42
N VAL A 191 -13.05 1.17 8.94
CA VAL A 191 -12.59 2.44 8.37
C VAL A 191 -12.05 2.23 6.95
N LYS A 192 -11.19 1.22 6.76
CA LYS A 192 -10.69 0.80 5.44
C LYS A 192 -11.84 0.53 4.47
N GLY A 193 -12.83 -0.27 4.88
CA GLY A 193 -13.98 -0.61 4.03
C GLY A 193 -14.80 0.62 3.63
N ARG A 194 -15.02 1.55 4.58
CA ARG A 194 -15.73 2.82 4.31
C ARG A 194 -15.02 3.66 3.24
N PHE A 195 -13.70 3.70 3.26
CA PHE A 195 -12.91 4.49 2.30
C PHE A 195 -12.72 3.80 0.96
N THR A 196 -12.62 2.47 0.92
CA THR A 196 -12.44 1.70 -0.33
C THR A 196 -13.76 1.41 -1.06
N GLY A 197 -14.90 1.84 -0.51
CA GLY A 197 -16.22 1.58 -1.07
C GLY A 197 -16.74 0.14 -0.85
N ALA A 198 -16.02 -0.67 -0.07
CA ALA A 198 -16.45 -2.01 0.32
C ALA A 198 -17.45 -1.97 1.49
N ALA A 199 -18.21 -3.06 1.70
CA ALA A 199 -19.10 -3.18 2.86
C ALA A 199 -18.28 -3.10 4.18
N PRO A 200 -18.42 -2.05 5.01
CA PRO A 200 -17.51 -1.80 6.13
C PRO A 200 -17.47 -2.94 7.15
N LEU A 201 -18.64 -3.49 7.50
CA LEU A 201 -18.72 -4.60 8.45
C LEU A 201 -18.04 -5.88 7.94
N ARG A 202 -18.15 -6.16 6.64
CA ARG A 202 -17.47 -7.31 6.02
C ARG A 202 -15.95 -7.12 6.06
N SER A 203 -15.47 -5.91 5.76
CA SER A 203 -14.04 -5.57 5.81
C SER A 203 -13.48 -5.65 7.24
N ALA A 204 -14.24 -5.21 8.24
CA ALA A 204 -13.92 -5.36 9.66
C ALA A 204 -13.77 -6.83 10.05
N LEU A 205 -14.78 -7.65 9.77
CA LEU A 205 -14.78 -9.08 10.08
C LEU A 205 -13.65 -9.83 9.37
N GLN A 206 -13.40 -9.52 8.10
CA GLN A 206 -12.31 -10.14 7.34
C GLN A 206 -10.95 -9.78 7.94
N THR A 207 -10.74 -8.52 8.31
CA THR A 207 -9.45 -8.05 8.82
C THR A 207 -9.16 -8.62 10.21
N ALA A 208 -10.15 -8.61 11.10
CA ALA A 208 -10.06 -9.28 12.40
C ALA A 208 -9.88 -10.80 12.26
N GLY A 209 -10.59 -11.43 11.31
CA GLY A 209 -10.48 -12.86 11.03
C GLY A 209 -9.08 -13.27 10.55
N ILE A 210 -8.49 -12.54 9.62
CA ILE A 210 -7.12 -12.80 9.13
C ILE A 210 -6.12 -12.66 10.29
N GLY A 211 -6.22 -11.60 11.10
CA GLY A 211 -5.35 -11.41 12.26
C GLY A 211 -5.51 -12.52 13.31
N GLY A 212 -6.75 -12.96 13.56
CA GLY A 212 -7.04 -14.08 14.45
C GLY A 212 -6.45 -15.41 13.95
N VAL A 213 -6.56 -15.69 12.65
CA VAL A 213 -5.97 -16.90 12.04
C VAL A 213 -4.44 -16.87 12.12
N ALA A 214 -3.82 -15.73 11.81
CA ALA A 214 -2.36 -15.58 11.91
C ALA A 214 -1.87 -15.83 13.35
N ALA A 215 -2.54 -15.23 14.34
CA ALA A 215 -2.20 -15.43 15.75
C ALA A 215 -2.43 -16.86 16.23
N ALA A 216 -3.54 -17.50 15.82
CA ALA A 216 -3.81 -18.90 16.14
C ALA A 216 -2.75 -19.84 15.54
N ALA A 217 -2.33 -19.60 14.29
CA ALA A 217 -1.29 -20.37 13.63
C ALA A 217 0.07 -20.22 14.35
N ALA A 218 0.46 -18.98 14.69
CA ALA A 218 1.69 -18.72 15.42
C ALA A 218 1.68 -19.34 16.83
N PHE A 219 0.57 -19.22 17.55
CA PHE A 219 0.36 -19.86 18.86
C PHE A 219 0.46 -21.38 18.78
N ALA A 220 -0.20 -22.00 17.80
CA ALA A 220 -0.16 -23.45 17.61
C ALA A 220 1.24 -23.95 17.28
N LEU A 221 1.97 -23.25 16.40
CA LEU A 221 3.35 -23.58 16.06
C LEU A 221 4.28 -23.47 17.27
N ALA A 222 4.21 -22.36 18.02
CA ALA A 222 5.03 -22.14 19.19
C ALA A 222 4.81 -23.23 20.25
N ARG A 223 3.54 -23.57 20.52
CA ARG A 223 3.16 -24.64 21.45
C ARG A 223 3.58 -26.04 21.00
N ALA A 224 3.72 -26.27 19.70
CA ALA A 224 4.18 -27.55 19.16
C ALA A 224 5.70 -27.74 19.28
N ILE A 225 6.45 -26.64 19.39
CA ILE A 225 7.92 -26.65 19.47
C ILE A 225 8.41 -26.53 20.92
N SER A 226 7.65 -25.88 21.80
CA SER A 226 7.93 -25.71 23.23
C SER A 226 7.63 -26.95 24.06
#